data_AF-A0A1V8M1V6-F1
#
_entry.id   AF-A0A1V8M1V6-F1
#
_cell.length_a   1.000
_cell.length_b   1.000
_cell.length_c   1.000
_cell.angle_alpha   90.00
_cell.angle_beta   90.00
_cell.angle_gamma   90.00
#
_symmetry.space_group_name_H-M   'P 1'
#
loop_
_entity.id
_entity.type
_entity.pdbx_description
1 polymer ?
#
loop_
_entity_poly.entity_id
_entity_poly.type
_entity_poly.pdbx_seq_one_letter_code
_entity_poly.pdbx_strand_id
1 'polypeptide(L)'
;MNIWAIEKDLNIKHFLVELVCRYGENTFSLLEHPDQYQAVEIFLGNDNSLSAYIYTFAQAPGKYGVDIKYPISTHNIIGENENLSLEQVFSILCVHFEL
;
A
#
# COMPACT_ATOMS: atom_id res chain seq x y z
N MET A 1 4.66 -3.12 -14.86
CA MET A 1 5.52 -3.40 -13.68
C MET A 1 5.63 -4.90 -13.47
N ASN A 2 6.82 -5.49 -13.30
CA ASN A 2 6.94 -6.94 -13.08
C ASN A 2 6.89 -7.27 -11.58
N ILE A 3 5.67 -7.42 -11.04
CA ILE A 3 5.40 -7.72 -9.62
C ILE A 3 6.13 -9.00 -9.14
N TRP A 4 6.37 -9.95 -10.04
CA TRP A 4 7.00 -11.23 -9.72
C TRP A 4 8.50 -11.12 -9.44
N ALA A 5 9.16 -10.10 -10.01
CA ALA A 5 10.59 -9.84 -9.82
C ALA A 5 10.91 -9.08 -8.53
N ILE A 6 9.89 -8.54 -7.84
CA ILE A 6 10.08 -7.80 -6.59
C ILE A 6 10.28 -8.80 -5.45
N GLU A 7 11.32 -8.61 -4.65
CA GLU A 7 11.58 -9.38 -3.43
C GLU A 7 10.66 -8.90 -2.29
N LYS A 8 9.40 -9.32 -2.34
CA LYS A 8 8.38 -9.08 -1.28
C LYS A 8 7.72 -10.37 -0.82
N ASP A 9 7.13 -10.32 0.37
CA ASP A 9 6.34 -11.42 0.90
C ASP A 9 5.12 -11.73 0.02
N LEU A 10 4.55 -12.92 0.21
CA LEU A 10 3.46 -13.41 -0.62
C LEU A 10 2.22 -12.51 -0.54
N ASN A 11 1.94 -11.94 0.64
CA ASN A 11 0.78 -11.10 0.86
C ASN A 11 0.94 -9.74 0.18
N ILE A 12 2.11 -9.10 0.24
CA ILE A 12 2.41 -7.87 -0.50
C ILE A 12 2.36 -8.14 -2.01
N LYS A 13 2.89 -9.27 -2.50
CA LYS A 13 2.75 -9.64 -3.91
C LYS A 13 1.29 -9.79 -4.32
N HIS A 14 0.48 -10.46 -3.51
CA HIS A 14 -0.95 -10.60 -3.75
C HIS A 14 -1.67 -9.25 -3.79
N PHE A 15 -1.37 -8.36 -2.83
CA PHE A 15 -1.86 -6.97 -2.84
C PHE A 15 -1.50 -6.23 -4.13
N LEU A 16 -0.25 -6.31 -4.58
CA LEU A 16 0.21 -5.63 -5.79
C LEU A 16 -0.45 -6.15 -7.06
N VAL A 17 -0.69 -7.47 -7.15
CA VAL A 17 -1.44 -8.08 -8.26
C VAL A 17 -2.86 -7.53 -8.28
N GLU A 18 -3.54 -7.55 -7.14
CA GLU A 18 -4.92 -7.06 -7.02
C GLU A 18 -5.04 -5.55 -7.30
N LEU A 19 -4.06 -4.75 -6.87
CA LEU A 19 -3.98 -3.32 -7.16
C LEU A 19 -3.96 -3.06 -8.67
N VAL A 20 -3.12 -3.80 -9.41
CA VAL A 20 -3.04 -3.69 -10.88
C VAL A 20 -4.29 -4.22 -11.54
N CYS A 21 -4.87 -5.33 -11.06
CA CYS A 21 -6.11 -5.87 -11.61
C CYS A 21 -7.29 -4.90 -11.48
N ARG A 22 -7.38 -4.14 -10.39
CA ARG A 22 -8.50 -3.20 -10.14
C ARG A 22 -8.36 -1.87 -10.85
N TYR A 23 -7.17 -1.27 -10.79
CA TYR A 23 -6.97 0.11 -11.24
C TYR A 23 -6.17 0.23 -12.53
N GLY A 24 -5.67 -0.88 -13.06
CA GLY A 24 -4.85 -0.90 -14.26
C GLY A 24 -3.37 -0.63 -13.97
N GLU A 25 -2.55 -0.96 -14.97
CA GLU A 25 -1.13 -0.67 -14.93
C GLU A 25 -0.89 0.84 -15.02
N ASN A 26 0.04 1.35 -14.20
CA ASN A 26 0.48 2.76 -14.13
C ASN A 26 -0.45 3.74 -13.40
N THR A 27 -1.56 3.28 -12.78
CA THR A 27 -2.37 4.14 -11.90
C THR A 27 -1.63 4.48 -10.62
N PHE A 28 -0.96 3.47 -10.04
CA PHE A 28 -0.09 3.64 -8.88
C PHE A 28 1.36 3.45 -9.26
N SER A 29 2.21 4.26 -8.65
CA SER A 29 3.66 4.10 -8.62
C SER A 29 4.09 3.56 -7.27
N LEU A 30 5.20 2.80 -7.26
CA LEU A 30 5.79 2.26 -6.03
C LEU A 30 7.00 3.09 -5.64
N LEU A 31 7.14 3.34 -4.33
CA LEU A 31 8.42 3.70 -3.74
C LEU A 31 9.02 2.43 -3.15
N GLU A 32 10.05 1.91 -3.80
CA GLU A 32 10.73 0.71 -3.36
C GLU A 32 11.67 1.00 -2.19
N HIS A 33 11.45 0.30 -1.08
CA HIS A 33 12.41 0.16 0.01
C HIS A 33 13.02 -1.24 -0.10
N PRO A 34 14.26 -1.38 -0.61
CA PRO A 34 14.89 -2.68 -0.87
C PRO A 34 14.98 -3.56 0.38
N ASP A 35 15.20 -2.94 1.54
CA ASP A 35 15.39 -3.64 2.80
C ASP A 35 14.07 -4.07 3.49
N GLN A 36 12.92 -3.80 2.87
CA GLN A 36 11.60 -4.00 3.49
C GLN A 36 10.79 -5.08 2.78
N TYR A 37 11.10 -6.35 2.99
CA TYR A 37 10.41 -7.48 2.35
C TYR A 37 8.89 -7.54 2.64
N GLN A 38 8.46 -7.04 3.82
CA GLN A 38 7.07 -7.11 4.30
C GLN A 38 6.31 -5.80 4.14
N ALA A 39 6.79 -4.87 3.32
CA ALA A 39 6.11 -3.60 3.10
C ALA A 39 6.34 -3.02 1.71
N VAL A 40 5.42 -2.17 1.28
CA VAL A 40 5.51 -1.38 0.07
C VAL A 40 4.85 -0.02 0.28
N GLU A 41 5.39 1.00 -0.35
CA GLU A 41 4.78 2.32 -0.38
C GLU A 41 4.27 2.62 -1.78
N ILE A 42 3.03 3.11 -1.87
CA ILE A 42 2.37 3.43 -3.14
C ILE A 42 1.88 4.87 -3.15
N PHE A 43 1.84 5.47 -4.33
CA PHE A 43 1.31 6.81 -4.56
C PHE A 43 0.67 6.92 -5.95
N LEU A 44 -0.20 7.89 -6.15
CA LEU A 44 -1.00 8.02 -7.38
C LEU A 44 -0.17 8.70 -8.49
N GLY A 45 -0.05 8.04 -9.64
CA GLY A 45 0.70 8.57 -10.79
C GLY A 45 2.13 8.98 -10.42
N ASN A 46 2.44 10.28 -10.57
CA ASN A 46 3.75 10.86 -10.27
C ASN A 46 3.73 11.79 -9.04
N ASP A 47 2.60 11.88 -8.32
CA ASP A 47 2.47 12.72 -7.14
C ASP A 47 2.70 11.89 -5.87
N ASN A 48 3.85 12.11 -5.22
CA ASN A 48 4.24 11.41 -4.00
C ASN A 48 3.89 12.20 -2.72
N SER A 49 3.11 13.28 -2.84
CA SER A 49 2.72 14.12 -1.70
C SER A 49 1.73 13.40 -0.77
N LEU A 50 0.91 12.51 -1.35
CA LEU A 50 0.08 11.54 -0.64
C LEU A 50 0.56 10.13 -0.98
N SER A 51 0.95 9.36 0.04
CA SER A 51 1.33 7.96 -0.14
C SER A 51 0.65 7.06 0.89
N ALA A 52 0.51 5.78 0.55
CA ALA A 52 0.09 4.75 1.47
C ALA A 52 1.23 3.76 1.66
N TYR A 53 1.59 3.51 2.92
CA TYR A 53 2.54 2.49 3.32
C TYR A 53 1.78 1.24 3.76
N ILE A 54 1.84 0.19 2.96
CA ILE A 54 1.15 -1.08 3.18
C ILE A 54 2.17 -2.07 3.72
N TYR A 55 1.84 -2.76 4.82
CA TYR A 55 2.74 -3.69 5.48
C TYR A 55 2.05 -4.92 6.06
N THR A 56 2.82 -5.98 6.27
CA THR A 56 2.35 -7.25 6.84
C THR A 56 3.04 -7.63 8.14
N PHE A 57 4.09 -6.90 8.55
CA PHE A 57 4.73 -7.11 9.84
C PHE A 57 3.80 -6.69 10.99
N ALA A 58 3.89 -7.40 12.12
CA ALA A 58 3.02 -7.21 13.28
C ALA A 58 1.51 -7.38 13.02
N GLN A 59 1.12 -7.94 11.87
CA GLN A 59 -0.27 -8.23 11.52
C GLN A 59 -0.59 -9.72 11.71
N ALA A 60 -1.87 -10.03 11.92
CA ALA A 60 -2.34 -11.41 11.85
C ALA A 60 -2.10 -12.00 10.44
N PRO A 61 -1.97 -13.34 10.31
CA PRO A 61 -1.75 -13.97 9.02
C PRO A 61 -2.79 -13.57 7.97
N GLY A 62 -2.33 -13.12 6.80
CA GLY A 62 -3.20 -12.67 5.71
C GLY A 62 -3.85 -11.30 5.92
N LYS A 63 -3.42 -10.55 6.94
CA LYS A 63 -3.84 -9.19 7.23
C LYS A 63 -2.76 -8.17 6.88
N TYR A 64 -3.20 -6.92 6.73
CA TYR A 64 -2.38 -5.79 6.34
C TYR A 64 -2.53 -4.66 7.35
N GLY A 65 -1.46 -3.88 7.53
CA GLY A 65 -1.49 -2.55 8.10
C GLY A 65 -1.35 -1.52 6.99
N VAL A 66 -1.93 -0.33 7.18
CA VAL A 66 -1.89 0.77 6.22
C VAL A 66 -1.66 2.09 6.93
N ASP A 67 -0.53 2.74 6.64
CA ASP A 67 -0.28 4.10 7.11
C ASP A 67 -0.41 5.08 5.94
N ILE A 68 -1.31 6.05 6.05
CA ILE A 68 -1.48 7.11 5.06
C ILE A 68 -0.59 8.29 5.44
N LYS A 69 0.33 8.67 4.54
CA LYS A 69 1.19 9.83 4.70
C LYS A 69 0.62 10.98 3.89
N TYR A 70 0.14 12.00 4.59
CA TYR A 70 -0.43 13.18 3.95
C TYR A 70 0.62 14.27 3.71
N PRO A 71 0.38 15.19 2.78
CA PRO A 71 1.27 16.32 2.50
C PRO A 71 1.21 17.44 3.57
N ILE A 72 0.90 17.10 4.81
CA ILE A 72 0.79 18.04 5.94
C ILE A 72 1.62 17.56 7.13
N SER A 73 2.50 18.41 7.63
CA SER A 73 3.55 18.08 8.60
C SER A 73 3.06 17.56 9.96
N THR A 74 1.76 17.66 10.25
CA THR A 74 1.16 17.42 11.58
C THR A 74 0.21 16.23 11.62
N HIS A 75 -0.18 15.66 10.47
CA HIS A 75 -1.11 14.53 10.40
C HIS A 75 -0.48 13.38 9.60
N ASN A 76 0.47 12.70 10.22
CA ASN A 76 1.13 11.57 9.56
C ASN A 76 0.69 10.19 10.08
N ILE A 77 -0.14 10.13 11.14
CA ILE A 77 -0.51 8.86 11.76
C ILE A 77 -1.90 8.97 12.37
N ILE A 78 -2.89 8.31 11.76
CA ILE A 78 -4.11 7.89 12.45
C ILE A 78 -3.92 6.40 12.73
N GLY A 79 -3.49 6.10 13.96
CA GLY A 79 -3.37 4.72 14.42
C GLY A 79 -4.77 4.13 14.59
N GLU A 80 -5.15 3.24 13.67
CA GLU A 80 -6.25 2.25 13.76
C GLU A 80 -6.37 1.39 12.47
N ASN A 81 -5.55 1.61 11.45
CA ASN A 81 -5.57 0.86 10.19
C ASN A 81 -4.69 -0.41 10.24
N GLU A 82 -4.89 -1.24 11.26
CA GLU A 82 -4.19 -2.52 11.42
C GLU A 82 -5.14 -3.70 11.29
N ASN A 83 -4.57 -4.89 11.06
CA ASN A 83 -5.27 -6.17 10.94
C ASN A 83 -6.39 -6.18 9.89
N LEU A 84 -6.19 -5.40 8.82
CA LEU A 84 -7.15 -5.20 7.74
C LEU A 84 -7.14 -6.38 6.78
N SER A 85 -8.34 -6.76 6.30
CA SER A 85 -8.45 -7.59 5.10
C SER A 85 -8.08 -6.79 3.85
N LEU A 86 -7.79 -7.50 2.75
CA LEU A 86 -7.44 -6.86 1.49
C LEU A 86 -8.52 -5.90 0.98
N GLU A 87 -9.81 -6.26 1.10
CA GLU A 87 -10.91 -5.37 0.71
C GLU A 87 -10.97 -4.10 1.55
N GLN A 88 -10.67 -4.19 2.85
CA GLN A 88 -10.62 -3.00 3.72
C GLN A 88 -9.46 -2.09 3.34
N VAL A 89 -8.30 -2.66 2.99
CA VAL A 89 -7.18 -1.88 2.43
C VAL A 89 -7.64 -1.11 1.20
N PHE A 90 -8.30 -1.77 0.23
CA PHE A 90 -8.79 -1.07 -0.96
C PHE A 90 -9.85 -0.03 -0.67
N SER A 91 -10.77 -0.29 0.28
CA SER A 91 -11.75 0.70 0.71
C SER A 91 -11.09 1.97 1.27
N ILE A 92 -10.01 1.82 2.04
CA ILE A 92 -9.22 2.94 2.58
C ILE A 92 -8.54 3.68 1.43
N LEU A 93 -7.91 2.95 0.49
CA LEU A 93 -7.26 3.54 -0.68
C LEU A 93 -8.25 4.36 -1.54
N CYS A 94 -9.45 3.84 -1.80
CA CYS A 94 -10.49 4.58 -2.54
C CYS A 94 -10.85 5.90 -1.88
N VAL A 95 -11.02 5.89 -0.55
CA VAL A 95 -11.39 7.10 0.21
C VAL A 95 -10.29 8.14 0.14
N HIS A 96 -9.03 7.74 0.29
CA HIS A 96 -7.92 8.69 0.38
C HIS A 96 -7.38 9.16 -0.95
N PHE A 97 -7.37 8.30 -1.98
CA PHE A 97 -6.88 8.64 -3.32
C PHE A 97 -7.98 9.10 -4.28
N GLU A 98 -9.23 9.26 -3.79
CA GLU A 98 -10.38 9.70 -4.59
C GLU A 98 -10.60 8.86 -5.87
N LEU A 99 -10.48 7.53 -5.73
CA LEU A 99 -10.60 6.55 -6.83
C LEU A 99 -12.06 6.22 -7.17
#